data_AF-A0A844U752-F1
#
_entry.id   AF-A0A844U752-F1
#
_cell.length_a   1.000
_cell.length_b   1.000
_cell.length_c   1.000
_cell.angle_alpha   90.00
_cell.angle_beta   90.00
_cell.angle_gamma   90.00
#
_symmetry.space_group_name_H-M   'P 1'
#
loop_
_entity.id
_entity.type
_entity.pdbx_description
1 polymer ?
#
loop_
_entity_poly.entity_id
_entity_poly.type
_entity_poly.pdbx_seq_one_letter_code
_entity_poly.pdbx_strand_id
1 'polypeptide(L)'
;MENKTIIEDPKERLQMLASELSVTINGLWPLLGYKNNSVLSSIMYGKTKNITPAFAKNAIEHIPQINYLFLIEGKLPVLTGPTTQQLQQNMLGIENLDLHTIAAKLDVISKTQIKILKKLEDLENLK
;
A
#
# COMPACT_ATOMS: atom_id res chain seq x y z
N MET A 1 15.20 27.46 6.16
CA MET A 1 15.07 26.62 4.94
C MET A 1 13.72 25.95 5.05
N GLU A 2 12.82 26.19 4.10
CA GLU A 2 11.51 25.55 4.10
C GLU A 2 11.71 24.03 4.04
N ASN A 3 11.22 23.31 5.05
CA ASN A 3 11.19 21.86 5.03
C ASN A 3 10.28 21.43 3.89
N LYS A 4 10.85 21.12 2.72
CA LYS A 4 10.08 20.55 1.61
C LYS A 4 9.50 19.21 2.09
N THR A 5 8.23 19.21 2.43
CA THR A 5 7.46 18.00 2.80
C THR A 5 7.05 17.16 1.59
N ILE A 6 7.29 17.68 0.39
CA ILE A 6 6.90 17.09 -0.90
C ILE A 6 8.11 17.08 -1.82
N ILE A 7 8.41 15.91 -2.38
CA ILE A 7 9.45 15.69 -3.38
C ILE A 7 8.80 15.62 -4.76
N GLU A 8 8.93 16.66 -5.58
CA GLU A 8 8.22 16.74 -6.85
C GLU A 8 8.81 15.82 -7.93
N ASP A 9 10.13 15.68 -8.01
CA ASP A 9 10.80 14.93 -9.06
C ASP A 9 10.66 13.40 -8.83
N PRO A 10 10.02 12.64 -9.74
CA PRO A 10 9.92 11.19 -9.62
C PRO A 10 11.29 10.49 -9.63
N LYS A 11 12.31 11.08 -10.27
CA LYS A 11 13.68 10.57 -10.23
C LYS A 11 14.25 10.67 -8.82
N GLU A 12 14.12 11.83 -8.18
CA GLU A 12 14.56 12.05 -6.80
C GLU A 12 13.84 11.09 -5.84
N ARG A 13 12.54 10.88 -6.03
CA ARG A 13 11.77 9.90 -5.23
C ARG A 13 12.35 8.49 -5.34
N LEU A 14 12.69 8.02 -6.54
CA LEU A 14 13.30 6.69 -6.72
C LEU A 14 14.71 6.61 -6.14
N GLN A 15 15.48 7.69 -6.19
CA GLN A 15 16.81 7.76 -5.57
C GLN A 15 16.72 7.69 -4.04
N MET A 16 15.79 8.42 -3.44
CA MET A 16 15.52 8.36 -2.01
C MET A 16 15.03 6.97 -1.59
N LEU A 17 14.14 6.35 -2.37
CA LEU A 17 13.70 4.98 -2.12
C LEU A 17 14.85 3.98 -2.16
N ALA A 18 15.73 4.07 -3.17
CA ALA A 18 16.90 3.21 -3.26
C ALA A 18 17.84 3.40 -2.07
N SER A 19 18.08 4.64 -1.65
CA SER A 19 18.88 4.98 -0.48
C SER A 19 18.30 4.40 0.81
N GLU A 20 16.99 4.55 1.02
CA GLU A 20 16.29 4.08 2.21
C GLU A 20 16.28 2.54 2.29
N LEU A 21 16.22 1.87 1.14
CA LEU A 21 16.33 0.41 1.05
C LEU A 21 17.79 -0.09 1.02
N SER A 22 18.78 0.81 1.12
CA SER A 22 20.21 0.48 1.06
C SER A 22 20.63 -0.27 -0.20
N VAL A 23 20.07 0.10 -1.35
CA VAL A 23 20.39 -0.48 -2.66
C VAL A 23 20.77 0.57 -3.69
N THR A 24 21.45 0.13 -4.75
CA THR A 24 21.70 1.00 -5.89
C THR A 24 20.43 1.20 -6.70
N ILE A 25 20.33 2.32 -7.42
CA ILE A 25 19.17 2.58 -8.30
C ILE A 25 18.96 1.47 -9.35
N ASN A 26 20.06 0.89 -9.85
CA ASN A 26 20.02 -0.23 -10.79
C ASN A 26 19.63 -1.57 -10.14
N GLY A 27 19.78 -1.69 -8.82
CA GLY A 27 19.35 -2.83 -8.02
C GLY A 27 17.91 -2.72 -7.50
N LEU A 28 17.22 -1.61 -7.77
CA LEU A 28 15.87 -1.35 -7.26
C LEU A 28 14.78 -2.07 -8.07
N TRP A 29 14.91 -2.14 -9.41
CA TRP A 29 13.86 -2.74 -10.26
C TRP A 29 13.49 -4.20 -9.91
N PRO A 30 14.42 -5.13 -9.59
CA PRO A 30 14.03 -6.50 -9.26
C PRO A 30 13.33 -6.58 -7.90
N LEU A 31 13.68 -5.70 -6.96
CA LEU A 31 13.06 -5.65 -5.63
C LEU A 31 11.62 -5.12 -5.69
N LEU A 32 11.34 -4.23 -6.63
CA LEU A 32 9.98 -3.73 -6.88
C LEU A 32 9.16 -4.67 -7.77
N GLY A 33 9.64 -5.88 -8.06
CA GLY A 33 8.89 -6.91 -8.79
C GLY A 33 8.89 -6.77 -10.32
N TYR A 34 9.78 -5.96 -10.89
CA TYR A 34 9.87 -5.84 -12.35
C TYR A 34 10.77 -6.93 -12.94
N LYS A 35 10.46 -7.37 -14.18
CA LYS A 35 11.30 -8.34 -14.92
C LYS A 35 12.51 -7.70 -15.61
N ASN A 36 12.48 -6.39 -15.80
CA ASN A 36 13.56 -5.63 -16.42
C ASN A 36 13.55 -4.18 -15.95
N ASN A 37 14.62 -3.44 -16.30
CA ASN A 37 14.83 -2.06 -15.87
C ASN A 37 14.12 -1.00 -16.75
N SER A 38 13.26 -1.39 -17.70
CA SER A 38 12.70 -0.44 -18.69
C SER A 38 11.84 0.65 -18.04
N VAL A 39 10.99 0.25 -17.09
CA VAL A 39 10.07 1.17 -16.39
C VAL A 39 10.87 2.15 -15.53
N LEU A 40 11.81 1.65 -14.73
CA LEU A 40 12.67 2.47 -13.88
C LEU A 40 13.53 3.43 -14.73
N SER A 41 14.15 2.93 -15.80
CA SER A 41 14.94 3.75 -16.73
C SER A 41 14.12 4.86 -17.36
N SER A 42 12.87 4.59 -17.74
CA SER A 42 11.98 5.60 -18.31
C SER A 42 11.74 6.76 -17.34
N ILE A 43 11.60 6.47 -16.05
CA ILE A 43 11.47 7.49 -15.00
C ILE A 43 12.80 8.22 -14.80
N MET A 44 13.91 7.48 -14.67
CA MET A 44 15.24 8.04 -14.41
C MET A 44 15.77 8.96 -15.53
N TYR A 45 15.42 8.66 -16.79
CA TYR A 45 15.79 9.45 -17.97
C TYR A 45 14.71 10.47 -18.36
N GLY A 46 13.70 10.71 -17.52
CA GLY A 46 12.70 11.76 -17.72
C GLY A 46 11.71 11.50 -18.86
N LYS A 47 11.59 10.26 -19.34
CA LYS A 47 10.56 9.88 -20.34
C LYS A 47 9.16 9.86 -19.74
N THR A 48 9.07 9.61 -18.43
CA THR A 48 7.83 9.66 -17.65
C THR A 48 7.88 10.80 -16.64
N LYS A 49 6.85 11.65 -16.65
CA LYS A 49 6.76 12.81 -15.75
C LYS A 49 6.30 12.46 -14.33
N ASN A 50 5.64 11.31 -14.15
CA ASN A 50 5.05 10.87 -12.89
C ASN A 50 5.26 9.37 -12.67
N ILE A 51 5.31 8.95 -11.41
CA ILE A 51 5.19 7.54 -11.02
C ILE A 51 3.70 7.16 -11.06
N THR A 52 3.36 6.05 -11.72
CA THR A 52 1.97 5.64 -11.90
C THR A 52 1.43 4.88 -10.69
N PRO A 53 0.10 4.89 -10.43
CA PRO A 53 -0.54 4.04 -9.43
C PRO A 53 -0.20 2.56 -9.58
N ALA A 54 -0.14 2.07 -10.83
CA ALA A 54 0.24 0.69 -11.12
C ALA A 54 1.69 0.39 -10.68
N PHE A 55 2.61 1.35 -10.86
CA PHE A 55 3.97 1.20 -10.36
C PHE A 55 4.01 1.12 -8.85
N ALA A 56 3.32 2.05 -8.17
CA ALA A 56 3.29 2.09 -6.73
C ALA A 56 2.67 0.83 -6.13
N LYS A 57 1.57 0.33 -6.71
CA LYS A 57 0.94 -0.92 -6.28
C LYS A 57 1.91 -2.10 -6.37
N ASN A 58 2.56 -2.30 -7.53
CA ASN A 58 3.52 -3.40 -7.72
C ASN A 58 4.69 -3.32 -6.74
N ALA A 59 5.22 -2.11 -6.50
CA ALA A 59 6.27 -1.87 -5.52
C ALA A 59 5.86 -2.27 -4.10
N ILE A 60 4.63 -1.92 -3.69
CA ILE A 60 4.10 -2.20 -2.35
C ILE A 60 3.75 -3.68 -2.17
N GLU A 61 3.30 -4.35 -3.23
CA GLU A 61 3.08 -5.80 -3.22
C GLU A 61 4.36 -6.57 -2.87
N HIS A 62 5.52 -6.09 -3.34
CA HIS A 62 6.81 -6.72 -3.08
C HIS A 62 7.49 -6.18 -1.81
N ILE A 63 7.28 -4.90 -1.50
CA ILE A 63 7.86 -4.23 -0.33
C ILE A 63 6.75 -3.43 0.39
N PRO A 64 6.01 -4.06 1.30
CA PRO A 64 4.86 -3.46 1.99
C PRO A 64 5.16 -2.16 2.73
N GLN A 65 6.40 -1.98 3.19
CA GLN A 65 6.79 -0.79 3.94
C GLN A 65 6.88 0.48 3.08
N ILE A 66 6.89 0.39 1.75
CA ILE A 66 6.96 1.57 0.89
C ILE A 66 5.70 2.44 1.07
N ASN A 67 5.88 3.76 1.23
CA ASN A 67 4.76 4.69 1.28
C ASN A 67 4.19 4.96 -0.13
N TYR A 68 2.91 4.63 -0.35
CA TYR A 68 2.19 4.90 -1.59
C TYR A 68 2.17 6.40 -1.92
N LEU A 69 1.89 7.25 -0.93
CA LEU A 69 1.80 8.71 -1.12
C LEU A 69 3.17 9.32 -1.42
N PHE A 70 4.25 8.70 -0.93
CA PHE A 70 5.59 9.10 -1.32
C PHE A 70 5.83 8.84 -2.81
N LEU A 71 5.46 7.65 -3.31
CA LEU A 71 5.65 7.33 -4.72
C LEU A 71 4.81 8.23 -5.63
N ILE A 72 3.52 8.39 -5.35
CA ILE A 72 2.60 9.12 -6.23
C ILE A 72 2.74 10.64 -6.11
N GLU A 73 2.86 11.14 -4.88
CA GLU A 73 2.76 12.58 -4.58
C GLU A 73 4.04 13.15 -3.95
N GLY A 74 5.06 12.33 -3.68
CA GLY A 74 6.30 12.79 -3.04
C GLY A 74 6.17 13.09 -1.55
N LYS A 75 5.04 12.72 -0.92
CA LYS A 75 4.80 12.98 0.51
C LYS A 75 5.63 12.06 1.39
N LEU A 76 6.47 12.66 2.24
CA LEU A 76 7.22 11.92 3.25
C LEU A 76 6.29 11.28 4.31
N PRO A 77 6.72 10.19 4.97
CA PRO A 77 8.03 9.52 4.89
C PRO A 77 8.17 8.59 3.66
N VAL A 78 9.39 8.16 3.32
CA VAL A 78 9.66 7.20 2.23
C VAL A 78 9.09 5.82 2.57
N LEU A 79 9.31 5.37 3.80
CA LEU A 79 8.78 4.13 4.36
C LEU A 79 7.76 4.43 5.46
N THR A 80 6.79 3.53 5.59
CA THR A 80 5.72 3.60 6.57
C THR A 80 5.98 2.64 7.73
N GLY A 81 5.43 2.96 8.90
CA GLY A 81 5.39 2.04 10.04
C GLY A 81 4.26 0.99 9.93
N PRO A 82 4.27 -0.04 10.79
CA PRO A 82 3.39 -1.21 10.67
C PRO A 82 1.88 -0.90 10.56
N THR A 83 1.39 0.09 11.32
CA THR A 83 -0.03 0.47 11.29
C THR A 83 -0.45 1.04 9.94
N THR A 84 0.38 1.91 9.36
CA THR A 84 0.11 2.54 8.06
C THR A 84 0.28 1.53 6.92
N GLN A 85 1.20 0.57 7.05
CA GLN A 85 1.34 -0.54 6.10
C GLN A 85 0.05 -1.35 5.98
N GLN A 86 -0.54 -1.77 7.11
CA GLN A 86 -1.79 -2.54 7.12
C GLN A 86 -2.94 -1.77 6.46
N LEU A 87 -3.09 -0.48 6.79
CA LEU A 87 -4.13 0.36 6.19
C LEU A 87 -3.94 0.50 4.67
N GLN A 88 -2.71 0.75 4.23
CA GLN A 88 -2.37 0.87 2.82
C GLN A 88 -2.61 -0.43 2.04
N GLN A 89 -2.23 -1.58 2.60
CA GLN A 89 -2.47 -2.89 2.00
C GLN A 89 -3.96 -3.17 1.82
N ASN A 90 -4.77 -2.89 2.84
CA ASN A 90 -6.23 -3.01 2.77
C ASN A 90 -6.82 -2.10 1.69
N MET A 91 -6.36 -0.85 1.58
CA MET A 91 -6.85 0.12 0.59
C MET A 91 -6.47 -0.25 -0.86
N LEU A 92 -5.29 -0.84 -1.06
CA LEU A 92 -4.82 -1.25 -2.39
C LEU A 92 -5.36 -2.61 -2.84
N GLY A 93 -6.15 -3.28 -1.98
CA GLY A 93 -6.60 -4.65 -2.19
C GLY A 93 -5.43 -5.64 -2.25
N ILE A 94 -4.31 -5.32 -1.59
CA ILE A 94 -3.16 -6.20 -1.43
C ILE A 94 -3.41 -6.99 -0.15
N GLU A 95 -4.46 -7.79 -0.15
CA GLU A 95 -4.82 -8.62 0.99
C GLU A 95 -4.12 -9.97 0.87
N ASN A 96 -3.04 -10.17 1.63
CA ASN A 96 -2.74 -11.49 2.18
C ASN A 96 -3.60 -11.64 3.45
N LEU A 97 -4.91 -11.81 3.26
CA LEU A 97 -5.81 -12.12 4.37
C LEU A 97 -5.44 -13.53 4.86
N ASP A 98 -4.71 -13.58 5.97
CA ASP A 98 -4.49 -14.83 6.69
C ASP A 98 -5.84 -15.47 7.04
N LEU A 99 -5.94 -16.79 6.85
CA LEU A 99 -7.17 -17.57 7.00
C LEU A 99 -7.79 -17.37 8.40
N HIS A 100 -6.95 -17.18 9.42
CA HIS A 100 -7.38 -16.88 10.78
C HIS A 100 -8.05 -15.50 10.90
N THR A 101 -7.57 -14.49 10.18
CA THR A 101 -8.16 -13.15 10.17
C THR A 101 -9.51 -13.16 9.45
N ILE A 102 -9.63 -13.92 8.36
CA ILE A 102 -10.90 -14.15 7.67
C ILE A 102 -11.89 -14.85 8.62
N ALA A 103 -11.46 -15.93 9.27
CA ALA A 103 -12.29 -16.69 10.20
C ALA A 103 -12.78 -15.83 11.37
N ALA A 104 -11.91 -14.99 11.96
CA ALA A 104 -12.29 -14.08 13.03
C ALA A 104 -13.33 -13.04 12.59
N LYS A 105 -13.16 -12.46 11.38
CA LYS A 105 -14.14 -11.52 10.82
C LYS A 105 -15.48 -12.20 10.53
N LEU A 106 -15.47 -13.41 9.97
CA LEU A 106 -16.69 -14.20 9.71
C LEU A 106 -17.41 -14.58 11.01
N ASP A 107 -16.69 -14.89 12.08
CA ASP A 107 -17.26 -15.20 13.40
C ASP A 107 -17.98 -13.98 14.00
N VAL A 108 -17.36 -12.79 13.95
CA VAL A 108 -18.00 -11.53 14.42
C VAL A 108 -19.25 -11.20 13.62
N ILE A 109 -19.21 -11.38 12.30
CA ILE A 109 -20.37 -11.16 11.41
C ILE A 109 -21.50 -12.13 11.79
N SER A 110 -21.19 -13.42 11.94
CA SER A 110 -22.16 -14.45 12.28
C SER A 110 -22.83 -14.18 13.63
N LYS A 111 -22.05 -13.83 14.66
CA LYS A 111 -22.57 -13.45 15.98
C LYS A 111 -23.50 -12.24 15.93
N THR A 112 -23.14 -11.26 15.09
CA THR A 112 -23.96 -10.05 14.89
C THR A 112 -25.27 -10.38 14.19
N GLN A 113 -25.23 -11.20 13.14
CA GLN A 113 -26.42 -11.68 12.42
C GLN A 113 -27.38 -12.44 13.34
N ILE A 114 -26.87 -13.37 14.16
CA ILE A 114 -27.68 -14.10 15.15
C ILE A 114 -28.35 -13.14 16.14
N LYS A 115 -27.64 -12.12 16.62
CA LYS A 115 -28.20 -11.13 17.55
C LYS A 115 -29.30 -10.28 16.92
N ILE A 116 -29.17 -9.95 15.63
CA ILE A 116 -30.20 -9.24 14.87
C ILE A 116 -31.44 -10.13 14.69
N LEU A 117 -31.24 -11.38 14.29
CA LEU A 117 -32.35 -12.34 14.09
C LEU A 117 -33.16 -12.53 15.37
N LYS A 118 -32.50 -12.73 16.51
CA LYS A 118 -33.20 -12.83 17.81
C LYS A 118 -34.03 -11.58 18.13
N LYS A 119 -33.47 -10.40 17.91
CA LYS A 119 -34.20 -9.14 18.12
C LYS A 119 -35.41 -8.99 17.18
N LEU A 120 -35.33 -9.50 15.96
CA LEU A 120 -36.44 -9.48 15.01
C LEU A 120 -37.54 -10.45 15.46
N GLU A 121 -37.17 -11.65 15.93
CA GLU A 121 -38.10 -12.63 16.49
C GLU A 121 -38.81 -12.11 17.75
N ASP A 122 -38.06 -11.47 18.65
CA ASP A 122 -38.64 -10.81 19.83
C ASP A 122 -39.66 -9.71 19.44
N LEU A 123 -39.40 -8.97 18.35
CA LEU A 123 -40.30 -7.93 17.84
C LEU A 123 -41.54 -8.51 17.15
N GLU A 124 -41.43 -9.65 16.46
CA GLU A 124 -42.58 -10.35 15.88
C GLU A 124 -43.48 -10.94 16.97
N ASN A 125 -42.91 -11.48 18.04
CA ASN A 125 -43.66 -12.05 19.17
C ASN A 125 -44.35 -11.00 20.06
N LEU A 126 -44.03 -9.71 19.86
CA LEU A 126 -44.66 -8.57 20.55
C LEU A 126 -45.84 -7.96 19.77
N LYS A 127 -46.15 -8.48 18.57
CA LYS A 127 -47.34 -8.12 17.77
C LYS A 127 -48.46 -9.13 17.96
#